data_AF-A0A3N7I666-F1
#
_entry.id   AF-A0A3N7I666-F1
#
_cell.length_a   1.000
_cell.length_b   1.000
_cell.length_c   1.000
_cell.angle_alpha   90.00
_cell.angle_beta   90.00
_cell.angle_gamma   90.00
#
_symmetry.space_group_name_H-M   'P 1'
#
loop_
_entity.id
_entity.type
_entity.pdbx_description
1 polymer ?
#
loop_
_entity_poly.entity_id
_entity_poly.type
_entity_poly.pdbx_seq_one_letter_code
_entity_poly.pdbx_strand_id
1 'polypeptide(L)' 'KHDAEAIEILLQQAIQTLPEKQKLVFTIKYYDDLPYEEMSKILDMSVGTLKTNYHYAKEKVTQYLKEHSDKI' A
#
# COMPACT_ATOMS: atom_id res chain seq x y z
N LYS A 1 -19.06 -8.98 10.82
CA LYS A 1 -19.23 -7.60 10.27
C LYS A 1 -18.27 -6.63 10.97
N HIS A 2 -18.14 -6.70 12.29
CA HIS A 2 -17.20 -5.88 13.07
C HIS A 2 -15.71 -6.15 12.76
N ASP A 3 -15.31 -7.41 12.55
CA ASP A 3 -13.89 -7.73 12.33
C ASP A 3 -13.36 -7.21 10.98
N ALA A 4 -14.20 -7.25 9.93
CA ALA A 4 -13.83 -6.72 8.61
C ALA A 4 -13.63 -5.20 8.63
N GLU A 5 -14.44 -4.48 9.41
CA GLU A 5 -14.32 -3.03 9.60
C GLU A 5 -13.05 -2.69 10.39
N ALA A 6 -12.73 -3.47 11.44
CA ALA A 6 -11.49 -3.31 12.19
C ALA A 6 -10.24 -3.57 11.33
N ILE A 7 -10.28 -4.59 10.47
CA ILE A 7 -9.19 -4.91 9.54
C ILE A 7 -9.00 -3.77 8.53
N GLU A 8 -10.08 -3.24 7.96
CA GLU A 8 -9.98 -2.11 7.01
C GLU A 8 -9.42 -0.86 7.70
N ILE A 9 -9.86 -0.55 8.93
CA ILE A 9 -9.30 0.56 9.71
C ILE A 9 -7.79 0.37 9.93
N LEU A 10 -7.37 -0.85 10.27
CA LEU A 10 -5.96 -1.13 10.50
C LEU A 10 -5.12 -1.05 9.22
N LEU A 11 -5.67 -1.50 8.08
CA LEU A 11 -5.04 -1.34 6.78
C LEU A 11 -4.89 0.13 6.42
N GLN A 12 -5.92 0.95 6.61
CA GLN A 12 -5.85 2.39 6.37
C GLN A 12 -4.79 3.05 7.26
N GLN A 13 -4.73 2.71 8.55
CA GLN A 13 -3.69 3.20 9.45
C GLN A 13 -2.29 2.80 8.96
N ALA A 14 -2.09 1.55 8.52
CA ALA A 14 -0.84 1.08 7.95
C ALA A 14 -0.43 1.90 6.72
N ILE A 15 -1.37 2.10 5.78
CA ILE A 15 -1.16 2.91 4.57
C ILE A 15 -0.76 4.33 4.95
N GLN A 16 -1.37 4.93 5.98
CA GLN A 16 -1.05 6.30 6.40
C GLN A 16 0.39 6.48 6.89
N THR A 17 1.03 5.42 7.41
CA THR A 17 2.45 5.45 7.84
C THR A 17 3.45 5.48 6.68
N LEU A 18 3.00 5.22 5.45
CA LEU A 18 3.88 5.15 4.29
C LEU A 18 4.37 6.55 3.86
N PRO A 19 5.65 6.67 3.43
CA PRO A 19 6.12 7.82 2.67
C PRO A 19 5.24 8.06 1.44
N GLU A 20 5.07 9.32 1.04
CA GLU A 20 4.12 9.76 0.01
C GLU A 20 4.19 8.93 -1.29
N LYS A 21 5.39 8.73 -1.85
CA LYS A 21 5.57 7.94 -3.08
C LYS A 21 5.22 6.46 -2.90
N GLN A 22 5.52 5.89 -1.73
CA GLN A 22 5.18 4.50 -1.39
C GLN A 22 3.67 4.36 -1.22
N LYS A 23 3.04 5.31 -0.51
CA LYS A 23 1.58 5.40 -0.32
C LYS A 23 0.85 5.47 -1.65
N LEU A 24 1.28 6.38 -2.54
CA LEU A 24 0.67 6.59 -3.85
C LEU A 24 0.69 5.31 -4.69
N VAL A 25 1.88 4.71 -4.84
CA VAL A 25 2.06 3.48 -5.63
C VAL A 25 1.28 2.31 -5.02
N PHE A 26 1.29 2.16 -3.70
CA PHE A 26 0.55 1.09 -3.02
C PHE A 26 -0.96 1.26 -3.18
N THR A 27 -1.49 2.46 -2.99
CA THR A 27 -2.92 2.76 -3.09
C THR A 27 -3.45 2.41 -4.47
N ILE A 28 -2.79 2.92 -5.51
CA ILE A 28 -3.17 2.63 -6.91
C ILE A 28 -3.10 1.13 -7.17
N LYS A 29 -2.00 0.46 -6.76
CA LYS A 29 -1.86 -0.96 -7.07
C LYS A 29 -2.82 -1.86 -6.29
N TYR A 30 -3.19 -1.47 -5.06
CA TYR A 30 -4.03 -2.26 -4.18
C TYR A 30 -5.53 -2.07 -4.48
N TYR A 31 -5.97 -0.82 -4.70
CA TYR A 31 -7.39 -0.51 -4.92
C TYR A 31 -7.78 -0.53 -6.40
N ASP A 32 -6.90 -0.05 -7.29
CA ASP A 32 -7.22 0.07 -8.72
C ASP A 32 -6.64 -1.09 -9.56
N ASP A 33 -5.81 -1.94 -8.94
CA ASP A 33 -5.08 -3.06 -9.58
C ASP A 33 -4.35 -2.71 -10.88
N LEU A 34 -3.96 -1.44 -11.06
CA LEU A 34 -3.37 -0.99 -12.31
C LEU A 34 -2.02 -1.70 -12.62
N PRO A 35 -1.73 -2.04 -13.90
CA PRO A 35 -0.42 -2.51 -14.32
C PRO A 35 0.65 -1.43 -14.15
N TYR A 36 1.90 -1.84 -13.86
CA TYR A 36 3.01 -0.89 -13.67
C TYR A 36 3.28 -0.03 -14.90
N GLU A 37 3.04 -0.58 -16.09
CA GLU A 37 3.21 0.08 -17.37
C GLU A 37 2.22 1.24 -17.55
N GLU A 38 1.01 1.13 -17.00
CA GLU A 38 0.01 2.20 -17.02
C GLU A 38 0.32 3.24 -15.94
N MET A 39 0.64 2.78 -14.73
CA MET A 39 1.08 3.66 -13.64
C MET A 39 2.30 4.50 -14.03
N SER A 40 3.22 3.93 -14.81
CA SER A 40 4.42 4.63 -15.30
C SER A 40 4.07 5.86 -16.14
N LYS A 41 3.01 5.77 -16.96
CA LYS A 41 2.52 6.88 -17.78
C LYS A 41 1.78 7.93 -16.93
N ILE A 42 1.02 7.49 -15.94
CA ILE A 42 0.22 8.38 -15.07
C ILE A 42 1.11 9.18 -14.11
N LEU A 43 2.11 8.52 -13.54
CA LEU A 43 2.95 9.08 -12.47
C LEU A 43 4.27 9.66 -12.97
N ASP A 44 4.57 9.55 -14.26
CA ASP A 44 5.85 9.94 -14.87
C ASP A 44 7.06 9.35 -14.11
N MET A 45 6.97 8.05 -13.82
CA MET A 45 7.98 7.29 -13.07
C MET A 45 8.36 6.03 -13.83
N SER A 46 9.62 5.61 -13.74
CA SER A 46 10.02 4.33 -14.36
C SER A 46 9.32 3.14 -13.69
N VAL A 47 9.04 2.08 -14.45
CA VAL A 47 8.51 0.81 -13.93
C VAL A 47 9.39 0.24 -12.81
N GLY A 48 10.71 0.39 -12.90
CA GLY A 48 11.64 -0.02 -11.84
C GLY A 48 11.42 0.76 -10.55
N THR A 49 11.26 2.09 -10.65
CA THR A 49 10.96 2.96 -9.50
C THR A 49 9.61 2.58 -8.85
N LEU A 50 8.59 2.28 -9.65
CA LEU A 50 7.28 1.86 -9.15
C LEU A 50 7.37 0.52 -8.41
N LYS A 51 8.02 -0.48 -9.00
CA LYS A 51 8.22 -1.79 -8.35
C LYS A 51 8.94 -1.68 -7.02
N THR A 52 10.00 -0.87 -6.95
CA THR A 52 10.75 -0.62 -5.71
C THR A 52 9.87 0.08 -4.66
N ASN A 53 9.13 1.12 -5.04
CA ASN A 53 8.22 1.81 -4.12
C ASN A 53 7.12 0.87 -3.60
N TYR A 54 6.52 0.07 -4.48
CA TYR A 54 5.49 -0.91 -4.10
C TYR A 54 6.05 -1.98 -3.15
N HIS A 55 7.23 -2.52 -3.43
CA HIS A 55 7.86 -3.53 -2.60
C HIS A 55 8.03 -3.04 -1.15
N TYR A 56 8.66 -1.87 -0.97
CA TYR A 56 8.85 -1.29 0.37
C TYR A 56 7.52 -0.90 1.02
N ALA A 57 6.55 -0.42 0.25
CA ALA A 57 5.22 -0.11 0.77
C ALA A 57 4.53 -1.36 1.32
N LYS A 58 4.52 -2.46 0.54
CA LYS A 58 3.94 -3.75 0.92
C LYS A 58 4.61 -4.31 2.16
N GLU A 59 5.94 -4.25 2.24
CA GLU A 59 6.69 -4.73 3.40
C GLU A 59 6.29 -3.98 4.67
N LYS A 60 6.25 -2.64 4.62
CA LYS A 60 5.84 -1.79 5.76
C LYS A 60 4.39 -2.01 6.17
N VAL A 61 3.47 -2.10 5.22
CA VAL A 61 2.06 -2.40 5.52
C VAL A 61 1.96 -3.77 6.18
N THR A 62 2.62 -4.79 5.62
CA THR A 62 2.62 -6.14 6.20
C THR A 62 3.19 -6.16 7.61
N GLN A 63 4.28 -5.44 7.85
CA GLN A 63 4.90 -5.34 9.16
C GLN A 63 3.98 -4.63 10.16
N TYR A 64 3.39 -3.50 9.77
CA TYR A 64 2.43 -2.78 10.60
C TYR A 64 1.25 -3.66 10.98
N LEU A 65 0.67 -4.37 10.01
CA LEU A 65 -0.45 -5.29 10.27
C LEU A 65 -0.04 -6.38 11.25
N LYS A 66 1.12 -7.02 11.09
CA LYS A 66 1.60 -8.04 12.04
C LYS A 66 1.80 -7.52 13.46
N GLU A 67 2.30 -6.29 13.61
CA GLU A 67 2.55 -5.68 14.92
C GLU A 67 1.25 -5.24 15.63
N HIS A 68 0.15 -5.08 14.89
CA HIS A 68 -1.08 -4.49 15.39
C HIS A 68 -2.31 -5.39 15.25
N SER A 69 -2.22 -6.53 14.54
CA SER A 69 -3.31 -7.48 14.34
C SER A 69 -3.71 -8.21 15.62
N ASP A 70 -2.81 -8.33 16.59
CA ASP A 70 -3.09 -8.95 17.89
C ASP A 70 -4.08 -8.11 18.74
N LYS A 71 -4.42 -6.90 18.28
CA LYS A 71 -5.35 -5.96 18.94
C LYS A 71 -6.76 -5.99 18.35
N ILE A 72 -6.99 -6.76 17.28
CA ILE A 72 -8.30 -6.97 16.64
C ILE A 72 -8.87 -8.30 17.12
#